data_AF-A0A9P8CYL4-F1
#
_entry.id   AF-A0A9P8CYL4-F1
#
_cell.length_a   1.000
_cell.length_b   1.000
_cell.length_c   1.000
_cell.angle_alpha   90.00
_cell.angle_beta   90.00
_cell.angle_gamma   90.00
#
_symmetry.space_group_name_H-M   'P 1'
#
loop_
_entity.id
_entity.type
_entity.pdbx_description
1 polymer ?
#
loop_
_entity_poly.entity_id
_entity_poly.type
_entity_poly.pdbx_seq_one_letter_code
_entity_poly.pdbx_strand_id
1 'polypeptide(L)'
;MGRPTSTSERHDPNLATAISSSVIEKCDSPDDTSSIEGSTQSLAESAGAPTAIDLQCVLKDLDEYEFAVGVSEDRNRRCRRTMEDTHAFIYNYEGITGHGFFAIFDGHAGKAAADWCGQHFHEVFGRILEEKSEQPGVDFQELVNDAFLAVDQQLAEALQQGRSSGCTAIMAYIRKEGSKRVLYTGNVGDARAVLSHKERAVRLSYDHKGSDHTEAQRILDVGGFVMNNRVNGVLAVTRALGDSSMKEFIIGAPYTTRTEIGTDNPYLILACDGLWDVCSDQEAVDLVKDVVCPTKASQILLEHALQKFSTDNISVMVVSQHPRQPCTPTSTSTMPISSLTAEDNAPVKTLVEAISRDSDSTISESTGTPAEGAAATRPTTPVPSAKEQDLQQQLETLEIVRAHVQDAQTWKRRQAYSLVTDDYRVHHLTAGTLRGDDKLGVAPALFQSLDERRVLSVLHVGRGLCGHPNIVHGGLLATMLDEITAMTAIPNLPGKTGFTANLNINYRHPCIADQFIVAHSEVTSLEGRKAFVKATLTTLDGTLLADATALFIAPRIPVAQIAEQLSQAKQATNSKPAAEPAAPETDVQA
;
A
#
# COMPACT_ATOMS: atom_id res chain seq x y z
N MET A 1 -3.21 66.47 31.43
CA MET A 1 -3.18 66.94 30.03
C MET A 1 -3.42 65.74 29.14
N GLY A 2 -4.49 65.81 28.34
CA GLY A 2 -5.03 64.65 27.62
C GLY A 2 -4.23 64.24 26.38
N ARG A 3 -4.46 63.00 25.97
CA ARG A 3 -4.26 62.53 24.60
C ARG A 3 -5.53 61.82 24.11
N PRO A 4 -5.89 62.00 22.83
CA PRO A 4 -7.20 61.64 22.32
C PRO A 4 -7.27 60.18 21.89
N THR A 5 -8.48 59.63 22.00
CA THR A 5 -8.95 58.36 21.46
C THR A 5 -8.97 58.39 19.93
N SER A 6 -8.29 57.44 19.29
CA SER A 6 -8.55 57.04 17.90
C SER A 6 -8.86 55.55 17.86
N THR A 7 -10.10 55.25 17.49
CA THR A 7 -10.63 53.94 17.16
C THR A 7 -9.91 53.34 15.96
N SER A 8 -9.20 52.21 16.14
CA SER A 8 -8.89 51.30 15.05
C SER A 8 -9.98 50.24 15.02
N GLU A 9 -10.75 50.21 13.93
CA GLU A 9 -11.67 49.14 13.61
C GLU A 9 -10.92 47.81 13.63
N ARG A 10 -11.32 46.91 14.55
CA ARG A 10 -10.91 45.51 14.50
C ARG A 10 -11.71 44.88 13.37
N HIS A 11 -11.02 44.37 12.35
CA HIS A 11 -11.61 43.42 11.43
C HIS A 11 -12.00 42.16 12.22
N ASP A 12 -13.29 41.84 12.18
CA ASP A 12 -13.91 40.68 12.81
C ASP A 12 -13.54 39.41 11.99
N PRO A 13 -12.83 38.42 12.57
CA PRO A 13 -12.38 37.24 11.83
C PRO A 13 -13.49 36.20 11.57
N ASN A 14 -14.74 36.47 11.97
CA ASN A 14 -15.85 35.51 11.85
C ASN A 14 -16.59 35.48 10.49
N LEU A 15 -16.11 36.18 9.46
CA LEU A 15 -16.80 36.22 8.17
C LEU A 15 -16.43 35.07 7.20
N ALA A 16 -15.35 34.32 7.46
CA ALA A 16 -14.91 33.22 6.59
C ALA A 16 -15.66 31.89 6.83
N THR A 17 -16.37 31.74 7.96
CA THR A 17 -17.07 30.49 8.33
C THR A 17 -18.52 30.44 7.85
N ALA A 18 -19.05 31.51 7.23
CA ALA A 18 -20.47 31.67 6.95
C ALA A 18 -20.93 31.27 5.52
N ILE A 19 -20.07 30.70 4.67
CA ILE A 19 -20.45 30.32 3.29
C ILE A 19 -20.72 28.82 3.12
N SER A 20 -20.49 27.97 4.13
CA SER A 20 -20.66 26.51 3.98
C SER A 20 -22.03 25.95 4.40
N SER A 21 -23.00 26.77 4.85
CA SER A 21 -24.18 26.24 5.56
C SER A 21 -25.55 26.59 4.96
N SER A 22 -25.66 27.12 3.74
CA SER A 22 -26.95 27.61 3.22
C SER A 22 -27.43 27.10 1.86
N VAL A 23 -26.86 26.02 1.30
CA VAL A 23 -27.39 25.43 0.04
C VAL A 23 -27.50 23.90 0.10
N ILE A 24 -28.05 23.32 1.16
CA ILE A 24 -28.61 21.96 1.10
C ILE A 24 -29.81 21.87 2.05
N GLU A 25 -30.97 22.36 1.62
CA GLU A 25 -32.24 21.89 2.18
C GLU A 25 -33.40 22.16 1.19
N LYS A 26 -33.75 21.11 0.44
CA LYS A 26 -35.11 20.65 0.12
C LYS A 26 -35.09 19.74 -1.10
N CYS A 27 -35.37 18.45 -0.88
CA CYS A 27 -36.45 17.69 -1.53
C CYS A 27 -36.22 16.17 -1.37
N ASP A 28 -36.84 15.59 -0.34
CA ASP A 28 -37.30 14.18 -0.34
C ASP A 28 -38.80 14.24 -0.67
N SER A 29 -39.30 13.77 -1.83
CA SER A 29 -39.78 12.40 -2.16
C SER A 29 -41.21 12.51 -2.80
N PRO A 30 -41.86 11.45 -3.33
CA PRO A 30 -41.52 10.48 -4.38
C PRO A 30 -42.56 10.46 -5.55
N ASP A 31 -42.42 9.48 -6.47
CA ASP A 31 -43.31 9.06 -7.58
C ASP A 31 -43.32 9.86 -8.90
N ASP A 32 -42.78 9.27 -9.99
CA ASP A 32 -43.62 8.61 -11.00
C ASP A 32 -42.78 7.96 -12.12
N THR A 33 -43.17 6.75 -12.51
CA THR A 33 -42.62 5.97 -13.62
C THR A 33 -43.12 6.49 -14.97
N SER A 34 -42.24 6.62 -15.97
CA SER A 34 -42.44 6.05 -17.32
C SER A 34 -41.36 6.48 -18.33
N SER A 35 -40.76 5.45 -18.96
CA SER A 35 -40.28 5.35 -20.35
C SER A 35 -39.62 6.55 -21.03
N ILE A 36 -38.39 6.33 -21.53
CA ILE A 36 -38.05 6.46 -22.96
C ILE A 36 -36.75 5.68 -23.23
N GLU A 37 -36.84 4.71 -24.13
CA GLU A 37 -35.71 4.05 -24.78
C GLU A 37 -35.01 5.03 -25.74
N GLY A 38 -33.69 4.88 -25.91
CA GLY A 38 -33.05 5.31 -27.15
C GLY A 38 -31.59 5.74 -27.05
N SER A 39 -30.75 4.96 -27.72
CA SER A 39 -29.58 5.41 -28.50
C SER A 39 -28.23 5.52 -27.77
N THR A 40 -27.47 4.43 -27.92
CA THR A 40 -26.01 4.44 -28.06
C THR A 40 -25.55 5.47 -29.10
N GLN A 41 -24.59 6.34 -28.76
CA GLN A 41 -23.57 6.78 -29.72
C GLN A 41 -22.32 7.35 -29.03
N SER A 42 -21.18 6.89 -29.55
CA SER A 42 -19.80 7.24 -29.26
C SER A 42 -19.48 8.73 -29.38
N LEU A 43 -18.60 9.26 -28.53
CA LEU A 43 -17.69 10.34 -28.90
C LEU A 43 -16.36 10.21 -28.14
N ALA A 44 -15.36 9.68 -28.86
CA ALA A 44 -13.98 10.11 -28.71
C ALA A 44 -13.78 11.41 -29.51
N GLU A 45 -12.73 12.17 -29.17
CA GLU A 45 -12.19 13.38 -29.82
C GLU A 45 -12.78 14.74 -29.38
N SER A 46 -12.03 15.49 -28.57
CA SER A 46 -11.06 16.48 -29.05
C SER A 46 -10.64 17.43 -27.92
N ALA A 47 -9.33 17.72 -27.84
CA ALA A 47 -8.78 18.77 -27.00
C ALA A 47 -9.30 20.14 -27.49
N GLY A 48 -10.30 20.68 -26.80
CA GLY A 48 -10.93 21.97 -27.08
C GLY A 48 -10.43 23.06 -26.13
N ALA A 49 -10.31 24.28 -26.64
CA ALA A 49 -9.99 25.49 -25.88
C ALA A 49 -10.85 25.64 -24.61
N PRO A 50 -10.33 26.27 -23.53
CA PRO A 50 -11.03 26.37 -22.25
C PRO A 50 -12.41 27.00 -22.43
N THR A 51 -13.43 26.32 -21.90
CA THR A 51 -14.81 26.78 -21.97
C THR A 51 -15.03 28.01 -21.09
N ALA A 52 -16.06 28.81 -21.35
CA ALA A 52 -16.37 30.00 -20.54
C ALA A 52 -16.58 29.69 -19.04
N ILE A 53 -16.96 28.45 -18.70
CA ILE A 53 -17.09 27.94 -17.34
C ILE A 53 -15.71 27.68 -16.70
N ASP A 54 -14.74 27.15 -17.47
CA ASP A 54 -13.35 26.93 -17.02
C ASP A 54 -12.68 28.25 -16.62
N LEU A 55 -12.98 29.35 -17.33
CA LEU A 55 -12.50 30.70 -16.98
C LEU A 55 -13.19 31.27 -15.75
N GLN A 56 -14.48 30.99 -15.52
CA GLN A 56 -15.25 31.60 -14.44
C GLN A 56 -14.87 31.04 -13.05
N CYS A 57 -14.39 29.80 -12.98
CA CYS A 57 -13.85 29.21 -11.76
C CYS A 57 -12.48 29.82 -11.38
N VAL A 58 -11.64 30.10 -12.38
CA VAL A 58 -10.37 30.80 -12.17
C VAL A 58 -10.64 32.26 -11.77
N LEU A 59 -11.64 32.92 -12.40
CA LEU A 59 -11.98 34.33 -12.16
C LEU A 59 -12.57 34.67 -10.78
N LYS A 60 -13.02 33.69 -9.99
CA LYS A 60 -13.46 33.96 -8.60
C LYS A 60 -12.29 34.21 -7.63
N ASP A 61 -11.11 33.65 -7.92
CA ASP A 61 -9.91 33.73 -7.07
C ASP A 61 -8.85 34.71 -7.61
N LEU A 62 -9.11 35.33 -8.77
CA LEU A 62 -8.06 35.93 -9.61
C LEU A 62 -7.47 37.27 -9.16
N ASP A 63 -8.02 37.94 -8.15
CA ASP A 63 -7.52 39.26 -7.73
C ASP A 63 -6.90 39.29 -6.30
N GLU A 64 -7.06 38.24 -5.48
CA GLU A 64 -6.67 38.28 -4.05
C GLU A 64 -5.64 37.20 -3.63
N TYR A 65 -5.57 36.06 -4.33
CA TYR A 65 -4.80 34.90 -3.88
C TYR A 65 -3.80 34.39 -4.94
N GLU A 66 -2.64 33.91 -4.50
CA GLU A 66 -1.58 33.43 -5.41
C GLU A 66 -1.75 31.95 -5.82
N PHE A 67 -2.76 31.27 -5.28
CA PHE A 67 -3.08 29.88 -5.55
C PHE A 67 -4.57 29.74 -5.86
N ALA A 68 -4.92 28.75 -6.66
CA ALA A 68 -6.30 28.31 -6.86
C ALA A 68 -6.43 26.86 -6.37
N VAL A 69 -7.51 26.57 -5.62
CA VAL A 69 -7.76 25.26 -5.00
C VAL A 69 -9.06 24.68 -5.53
N GLY A 70 -9.02 23.40 -5.88
CA GLY A 70 -10.19 22.60 -6.20
C GLY A 70 -10.30 21.43 -5.25
N VAL A 71 -11.48 21.22 -4.67
CA VAL A 71 -11.76 20.05 -3.82
C VAL A 71 -12.95 19.30 -4.38
N SER A 72 -12.88 17.97 -4.38
CA SER A 72 -13.99 17.10 -4.74
C SER A 72 -14.02 15.91 -3.78
N GLU A 73 -15.22 15.58 -3.30
CA GLU A 73 -15.44 14.50 -2.35
C GLU A 73 -16.66 13.65 -2.72
N ASP A 74 -16.59 12.34 -2.50
CA ASP A 74 -17.71 11.42 -2.65
C ASP A 74 -17.63 10.34 -1.56
N ARG A 75 -18.73 10.18 -0.83
CA ARG A 75 -18.88 9.12 0.18
C ARG A 75 -18.71 7.72 -0.42
N ASN A 76 -18.96 7.55 -1.71
CA ASN A 76 -19.08 6.29 -2.40
C ASN A 76 -20.15 5.41 -1.74
N ARG A 77 -21.40 5.87 -1.83
CA ARG A 77 -22.57 5.28 -1.12
C ARG A 77 -22.78 3.78 -1.40
N ARG A 78 -22.17 3.25 -2.46
CA ARG A 78 -22.21 1.82 -2.82
C ARG A 78 -21.37 0.96 -1.87
N CYS A 79 -20.30 1.51 -1.31
CA CYS A 79 -19.30 0.77 -0.55
C CYS A 79 -19.17 1.25 0.91
N ARG A 80 -19.35 2.56 1.17
CA ARG A 80 -19.25 3.14 2.51
C ARG A 80 -20.59 3.70 3.00
N ARG A 81 -20.88 3.48 4.29
CA ARG A 81 -22.09 3.95 4.97
C ARG A 81 -22.00 5.42 5.36
N THR A 82 -20.83 5.84 5.82
CA THR A 82 -20.50 7.17 6.34
C THR A 82 -19.43 7.82 5.46
N MET A 83 -19.39 9.15 5.46
CA MET A 83 -18.27 9.93 4.92
C MET A 83 -17.40 10.29 6.11
N GLU A 84 -16.23 9.66 6.24
CA GLU A 84 -15.34 9.82 7.38
C GLU A 84 -14.15 10.74 7.08
N ASP A 85 -13.89 11.06 5.80
CA ASP A 85 -12.89 12.06 5.45
C ASP A 85 -13.35 13.49 5.78
N THR A 86 -12.38 14.37 5.96
CA THR A 86 -12.55 15.81 5.91
C THR A 86 -11.29 16.48 5.34
N HIS A 87 -11.35 17.79 5.12
CA HIS A 87 -10.24 18.56 4.59
C HIS A 87 -10.21 19.96 5.19
N ALA A 88 -9.08 20.65 5.07
CA ALA A 88 -8.93 22.05 5.45
C ALA A 88 -7.98 22.75 4.47
N PHE A 89 -8.32 23.97 4.07
CA PHE A 89 -7.39 24.82 3.34
C PHE A 89 -7.57 26.30 3.73
N ILE A 90 -6.46 27.02 3.79
CA ILE A 90 -6.43 28.44 4.17
C ILE A 90 -5.48 29.17 3.23
N TYR A 91 -6.02 30.15 2.53
CA TYR A 91 -5.25 31.11 1.75
C TYR A 91 -4.62 32.17 2.66
N ASN A 92 -3.47 32.70 2.25
CA ASN A 92 -2.73 33.72 3.00
C ASN A 92 -2.59 33.35 4.48
N TYR A 93 -2.18 32.11 4.72
CA TYR A 93 -2.11 31.52 6.05
C TYR A 93 -1.24 32.36 7.00
N GLU A 94 -1.68 32.51 8.26
CA GLU A 94 -1.14 33.47 9.24
C GLU A 94 -1.17 34.94 8.77
N GLY A 95 -2.08 35.28 7.85
CA GLY A 95 -2.19 36.63 7.28
C GLY A 95 -1.08 36.97 6.28
N ILE A 96 -0.26 35.99 5.86
CA ILE A 96 0.91 36.22 5.01
C ILE A 96 0.60 35.93 3.55
N THR A 97 0.69 36.94 2.69
CA THR A 97 0.37 36.82 1.26
C THR A 97 1.23 35.79 0.53
N GLY A 98 0.57 34.81 -0.09
CA GLY A 98 1.22 33.73 -0.82
C GLY A 98 1.75 32.61 0.07
N HIS A 99 1.38 32.59 1.35
CA HIS A 99 1.40 31.39 2.18
C HIS A 99 0.08 30.64 2.04
N GLY A 100 0.10 29.33 2.15
CA GLY A 100 -1.09 28.50 2.08
C GLY A 100 -0.97 27.23 2.92
N PHE A 101 -2.03 26.90 3.62
CA PHE A 101 -2.18 25.65 4.36
C PHE A 101 -3.21 24.77 3.66
N PHE A 102 -2.90 23.49 3.46
CA PHE A 102 -3.76 22.53 2.75
C PHE A 102 -3.65 21.17 3.44
N ALA A 103 -4.77 20.52 3.74
CA ALA A 103 -4.76 19.22 4.38
C ALA A 103 -5.98 18.36 4.02
N ILE A 104 -5.77 17.05 4.01
CA ILE A 104 -6.82 16.02 3.96
C ILE A 104 -6.63 15.08 5.14
N PHE A 105 -7.75 14.69 5.74
CA PHE A 105 -7.82 13.78 6.87
C PHE A 105 -8.80 12.64 6.53
N ASP A 106 -8.31 11.42 6.42
CA ASP A 106 -9.13 10.22 6.18
C ASP A 106 -9.45 9.58 7.52
N GLY A 107 -10.72 9.63 7.93
CA GLY A 107 -11.17 9.15 9.23
C GLY A 107 -11.47 7.66 9.24
N HIS A 108 -11.17 7.00 10.36
CA HIS A 108 -11.55 5.61 10.58
C HIS A 108 -12.11 5.39 11.99
N ALA A 109 -12.98 4.38 12.10
CA ALA A 109 -13.77 4.11 13.31
C ALA A 109 -14.60 5.34 13.76
N GLY A 110 -15.09 6.11 12.79
CA GLY A 110 -15.87 7.33 12.99
C GLY A 110 -15.14 8.61 12.62
N LYS A 111 -15.91 9.66 12.30
CA LYS A 111 -15.40 10.94 11.77
C LYS A 111 -14.77 11.89 12.80
N ALA A 112 -14.88 11.60 14.09
CA ALA A 112 -14.59 12.59 15.14
C ALA A 112 -13.14 13.07 15.15
N ALA A 113 -12.17 12.18 14.92
CA ALA A 113 -10.75 12.54 14.82
C ALA A 113 -10.47 13.42 13.60
N ALA A 114 -10.99 13.02 12.43
CA ALA A 114 -10.86 13.78 11.19
C ALA A 114 -11.49 15.17 11.34
N ASP A 115 -12.74 15.26 11.84
CA ASP A 115 -13.46 16.52 12.06
C ASP A 115 -12.70 17.48 12.97
N TRP A 116 -12.16 16.97 14.09
CA TRP A 116 -11.36 17.78 15.01
C TRP A 116 -10.09 18.29 14.33
N CYS A 117 -9.38 17.44 13.57
CA CYS A 117 -8.19 17.86 12.83
C CYS A 117 -8.54 18.92 11.77
N GLY A 118 -9.63 18.75 11.02
CA GLY A 118 -10.10 19.74 10.06
C GLY A 118 -10.37 21.12 10.68
N GLN A 119 -10.83 21.14 11.94
CA GLN A 119 -11.15 22.38 12.66
C GLN A 119 -9.94 23.00 13.37
N HIS A 120 -9.00 22.21 13.88
CA HIS A 120 -7.99 22.71 14.82
C HIS A 120 -6.54 22.53 14.38
N PHE A 121 -6.24 21.66 13.41
CA PHE A 121 -4.85 21.39 13.02
C PHE A 121 -4.13 22.67 12.61
N HIS A 122 -4.77 23.49 11.76
CA HIS A 122 -4.21 24.73 11.28
C HIS A 122 -4.00 25.76 12.42
N GLU A 123 -4.83 25.79 13.45
CA GLU A 123 -4.65 26.70 14.59
C GLU A 123 -3.43 26.28 15.44
N VAL A 124 -3.26 24.96 15.64
CA VAL A 124 -2.11 24.41 16.37
C VAL A 124 -0.81 24.68 15.62
N PHE A 125 -0.79 24.47 14.30
CA PHE A 125 0.38 24.76 13.50
C PHE A 125 0.72 26.26 13.48
N GLY A 126 -0.28 27.13 13.40
CA GLY A 126 -0.10 28.59 13.40
C GLY A 126 0.59 29.08 14.67
N ARG A 127 0.16 28.56 15.82
CA ARG A 127 0.78 28.83 17.12
C ARG A 127 2.25 28.40 17.17
N ILE A 128 2.57 27.21 16.65
CA ILE A 128 3.96 26.71 16.60
C ILE A 128 4.82 27.59 15.69
N LEU A 129 4.28 28.05 14.57
CA LEU A 129 4.95 29.02 13.70
C LEU A 129 5.20 30.33 14.43
N GLU A 130 4.20 30.90 15.11
CA GLU A 130 4.34 32.15 15.87
C GLU A 130 5.43 32.03 16.95
N GLU A 131 5.47 30.92 17.68
CA GLU A 131 6.41 30.71 18.78
C GLU A 131 7.85 30.44 18.32
N LYS A 132 8.03 29.73 17.20
CA LYS A 132 9.34 29.14 16.84
C LYS A 132 9.91 29.61 15.51
N SER A 133 9.11 30.15 14.58
CA SER A 133 9.57 30.41 13.20
C SER A 133 10.59 31.53 13.05
N GLU A 134 10.66 32.45 14.02
CA GLU A 134 11.62 33.57 14.03
C GLU A 134 12.97 33.18 14.66
N GLN A 135 13.09 31.98 15.21
CA GLN A 135 14.32 31.53 15.85
C GLN A 135 15.41 31.30 14.79
N PRO A 136 16.65 31.80 15.00
CA PRO A 136 17.74 31.62 14.04
C PRO A 136 18.03 30.13 13.80
N GLY A 137 18.04 29.73 12.52
CA GLY A 137 18.41 28.36 12.11
C GLY A 137 17.30 27.31 12.26
N VAL A 138 16.06 27.72 12.54
CA VAL A 138 14.92 26.79 12.67
C VAL A 138 14.67 26.00 11.38
N ASP A 139 14.52 24.68 11.51
CA ASP A 139 14.07 23.82 10.42
C ASP A 139 12.54 23.75 10.42
N PHE A 140 11.93 24.19 9.33
CA PHE A 140 10.48 24.15 9.17
C PHE A 140 9.94 22.72 9.06
N GLN A 141 10.75 21.73 8.67
CA GLN A 141 10.36 20.32 8.78
C GLN A 141 10.18 19.89 10.23
N GLU A 142 10.97 20.43 11.15
CA GLU A 142 10.84 20.18 12.59
C GLU A 142 9.57 20.85 13.13
N LEU A 143 9.24 22.06 12.68
CA LEU A 143 7.97 22.72 13.04
C LEU A 143 6.74 21.94 12.57
N VAL A 144 6.80 21.33 11.38
CA VAL A 144 5.75 20.42 10.91
C VAL A 144 5.68 19.19 11.81
N ASN A 145 6.81 18.57 12.16
CA ASN A 145 6.83 17.44 13.10
C ASN A 145 6.20 17.79 14.45
N ASP A 146 6.60 18.92 15.04
CA ASP A 146 6.04 19.43 16.29
C ASP A 146 4.53 19.64 16.21
N ALA A 147 4.04 20.12 15.07
CA ALA A 147 2.61 20.33 14.85
C ALA A 147 1.82 19.02 14.88
N PHE A 148 2.29 17.98 14.19
CA PHE A 148 1.64 16.68 14.24
C PHE A 148 1.64 16.09 15.66
N LEU A 149 2.74 16.19 16.41
CA LEU A 149 2.82 15.70 17.79
C LEU A 149 1.88 16.48 18.72
N ALA A 150 1.85 17.81 18.60
CA ALA A 150 0.99 18.68 19.41
C ALA A 150 -0.50 18.51 19.08
N VAL A 151 -0.82 18.31 17.80
CA VAL A 151 -2.17 17.98 17.31
C VAL A 151 -2.62 16.65 17.88
N ASP A 152 -1.76 15.62 17.81
CA ASP A 152 -2.09 14.27 18.30
C ASP A 152 -2.36 14.26 19.81
N GLN A 153 -1.55 15.00 20.58
CA GLN A 153 -1.75 15.17 22.01
C GLN A 153 -3.08 15.90 22.32
N GLN A 154 -3.32 17.06 21.71
CA GLN A 154 -4.56 17.83 21.95
C GLN A 154 -5.81 17.07 21.49
N LEU A 155 -5.71 16.29 20.40
CA LEU A 155 -6.78 15.43 19.93
C LEU A 155 -7.08 14.33 20.95
N ALA A 156 -6.06 13.69 21.51
CA ALA A 156 -6.23 12.66 22.54
C ALA A 156 -6.94 13.22 23.80
N GLU A 157 -6.67 14.48 24.16
CA GLU A 157 -7.36 15.19 25.24
C GLU A 157 -8.81 15.52 24.86
N ALA A 158 -9.05 16.00 23.64
CA ALA A 158 -10.38 16.39 23.16
C ALA A 158 -11.34 15.21 22.98
N LEU A 159 -10.83 14.03 22.61
CA LEU A 159 -11.64 12.82 22.40
C LEU A 159 -11.93 12.04 23.71
N GLN A 160 -11.54 12.54 24.88
CA GLN A 160 -11.83 11.90 26.16
C GLN A 160 -13.35 11.82 26.44
N GLN A 161 -13.96 10.72 26.01
CA GLN A 161 -15.27 10.16 26.40
C GLN A 161 -15.60 8.91 25.54
N GLY A 162 -14.73 7.90 25.55
CA GLY A 162 -15.03 6.59 24.94
C GLY A 162 -15.13 6.56 23.41
N ARG A 163 -14.60 7.58 22.71
CA ARG A 163 -14.49 7.60 21.24
C ARG A 163 -13.07 7.22 20.84
N SER A 164 -12.91 6.11 20.11
CA SER A 164 -11.61 5.58 19.68
C SER A 164 -11.36 5.80 18.19
N SER A 165 -11.88 6.88 17.60
CA SER A 165 -11.62 7.19 16.19
C SER A 165 -10.19 7.66 16.00
N GLY A 166 -9.64 7.37 14.84
CA GLY A 166 -8.39 7.94 14.35
C GLY A 166 -8.56 8.55 12.97
N CYS A 167 -7.52 9.18 12.48
CA CYS A 167 -7.45 9.61 11.08
C CYS A 167 -6.02 9.62 10.56
N THR A 168 -5.90 9.38 9.26
CA THR A 168 -4.70 9.76 8.52
C THR A 168 -4.66 11.28 8.39
N ALA A 169 -3.49 11.83 8.09
CA ALA A 169 -3.36 13.24 7.78
C ALA A 169 -2.25 13.43 6.76
N ILE A 170 -2.58 14.11 5.66
CA ILE A 170 -1.61 14.69 4.73
C ILE A 170 -1.77 16.21 4.78
N MET A 171 -0.69 16.91 5.16
CA MET A 171 -0.66 18.37 5.26
C MET A 171 0.44 18.92 4.35
N ALA A 172 0.13 20.03 3.69
CA ALA A 172 1.01 20.80 2.85
C ALA A 172 0.98 22.28 3.27
N TYR A 173 2.15 22.83 3.56
CA TYR A 173 2.36 24.23 3.87
C TYR A 173 3.25 24.86 2.79
N ILE A 174 2.68 25.79 2.02
CA ILE A 174 3.44 26.59 1.06
C ILE A 174 3.78 27.91 1.72
N ARG A 175 5.05 28.31 1.63
CA ARG A 175 5.52 29.62 2.10
C ARG A 175 6.49 30.27 1.12
N LYS A 176 6.74 31.57 1.29
CA LYS A 176 7.79 32.29 0.59
C LYS A 176 9.07 32.34 1.43
N GLU A 177 10.19 31.98 0.82
CA GLU A 177 11.53 32.11 1.40
C GLU A 177 12.36 32.99 0.45
N GLY A 178 12.38 34.29 0.73
CA GLY A 178 12.92 35.29 -0.19
C GLY A 178 12.12 35.35 -1.49
N SER A 179 12.78 35.09 -2.63
CA SER A 179 12.14 35.03 -3.95
C SER A 179 11.56 33.65 -4.30
N LYS A 180 11.84 32.63 -3.47
CA LYS A 180 11.47 31.24 -3.72
C LYS A 180 10.19 30.88 -3.00
N ARG A 181 9.45 29.93 -3.55
CA ARG A 181 8.36 29.26 -2.83
C ARG A 181 8.86 27.91 -2.36
N VAL A 182 8.54 27.57 -1.13
CA VAL A 182 8.94 26.30 -0.53
C VAL A 182 7.69 25.63 0.01
N LEU A 183 7.53 24.37 -0.36
CA LEU A 183 6.48 23.47 0.07
C LEU A 183 7.05 22.55 1.14
N TYR A 184 6.42 22.56 2.29
CA TYR A 184 6.65 21.61 3.37
C TYR A 184 5.48 20.65 3.41
N THR A 185 5.75 19.35 3.46
CA THR A 185 4.72 18.34 3.66
C THR A 185 4.96 17.59 4.95
N GLY A 186 3.89 17.16 5.60
CA GLY A 186 3.89 16.20 6.69
C GLY A 186 2.80 15.18 6.46
N ASN A 187 3.08 13.90 6.69
CA ASN A 187 2.08 12.86 6.55
C ASN A 187 2.15 11.76 7.62
N VAL A 188 0.98 11.34 8.11
CA VAL A 188 0.77 10.09 8.85
C VAL A 188 -0.37 9.31 8.20
N GLY A 189 -0.25 7.99 8.17
CA GLY A 189 -1.17 7.12 7.43
C GLY A 189 -0.84 7.07 5.94
N ASP A 190 -1.84 6.79 5.13
CA ASP A 190 -1.72 6.49 3.70
C ASP A 190 -2.49 7.43 2.76
N ALA A 191 -3.00 8.55 3.29
CA ALA A 191 -3.24 9.72 2.47
C ALA A 191 -1.91 10.25 1.89
N ARG A 192 -1.93 10.71 0.64
CA ARG A 192 -0.71 10.97 -0.13
C ARG A 192 -0.75 12.34 -0.82
N ALA A 193 0.43 12.97 -0.88
CA ALA A 193 0.67 14.18 -1.66
C ALA A 193 1.59 13.89 -2.86
N VAL A 194 1.17 14.35 -4.04
CA VAL A 194 1.92 14.22 -5.30
C VAL A 194 2.05 15.59 -5.96
N LEU A 195 3.29 15.98 -6.24
CA LEU A 195 3.62 17.19 -6.97
C LEU A 195 3.85 16.84 -8.45
N SER A 196 3.19 17.56 -9.35
CA SER A 196 3.56 17.55 -10.76
C SER A 196 4.81 18.40 -10.95
N HIS A 197 5.87 17.85 -11.51
CA HIS A 197 7.08 18.58 -11.88
C HIS A 197 7.48 18.19 -13.30
N LYS A 198 7.38 19.13 -14.25
CA LYS A 198 7.67 18.88 -15.67
C LYS A 198 6.93 17.64 -16.21
N GLU A 199 5.63 17.58 -15.93
CA GLU A 199 4.73 16.46 -16.27
C GLU A 199 5.08 15.12 -15.61
N ARG A 200 6.02 15.08 -14.67
CA ARG A 200 6.32 13.89 -13.88
C ARG A 200 5.73 13.98 -12.49
N ALA A 201 5.19 12.88 -12.01
CA ALA A 201 4.76 12.76 -10.64
C ALA A 201 5.97 12.64 -9.69
N VAL A 202 5.99 13.50 -8.68
CA VAL A 202 6.95 13.49 -7.57
C VAL A 202 6.16 13.31 -6.28
N ARG A 203 6.24 12.11 -5.69
CA ARG A 203 5.58 11.82 -4.41
C ARG A 203 6.30 12.57 -3.28
N LEU A 204 5.55 13.27 -2.45
CA LEU A 204 6.04 14.09 -1.33
C LEU A 204 5.71 13.51 0.05
N SER A 205 5.20 12.28 0.08
CA SER A 205 4.75 11.59 1.28
C SER A 205 5.15 10.11 1.24
N TYR A 206 5.05 9.45 2.38
CA TYR A 206 5.34 8.03 2.54
C TYR A 206 4.13 7.30 3.12
N ASP A 207 3.57 6.33 2.42
CA ASP A 207 2.34 5.67 2.87
C ASP A 207 2.64 4.71 4.04
N HIS A 208 2.13 5.02 5.22
CA HIS A 208 2.36 4.25 6.44
C HIS A 208 1.36 3.09 6.56
N LYS A 209 1.54 2.04 5.76
CA LYS A 209 0.69 0.84 5.74
C LYS A 209 1.33 -0.35 6.47
N GLY A 210 0.53 -1.25 7.01
CA GLY A 210 1.05 -2.48 7.64
C GLY A 210 1.83 -3.39 6.69
N SER A 211 1.63 -3.27 5.38
CA SER A 211 2.44 -3.97 4.37
C SER A 211 3.88 -3.46 4.27
N ASP A 212 4.17 -2.28 4.83
CA ASP A 212 5.51 -1.70 4.80
C ASP A 212 6.45 -2.41 5.79
N HIS A 213 7.60 -2.87 5.30
CA HIS A 213 8.54 -3.64 6.10
C HIS A 213 9.19 -2.82 7.23
N THR A 214 9.46 -1.54 7.01
CA THR A 214 10.09 -0.67 8.01
C THR A 214 9.11 -0.39 9.15
N GLU A 215 7.87 -0.06 8.80
CA GLU A 215 6.82 0.17 9.79
C GLU A 215 6.41 -1.12 10.52
N ALA A 216 6.33 -2.25 9.82
CA ALA A 216 6.07 -3.54 10.44
C ALA A 216 7.17 -3.92 11.44
N GLN A 217 8.45 -3.66 11.10
CA GLN A 217 9.56 -3.89 12.03
C GLN A 217 9.46 -2.99 13.25
N ARG A 218 9.18 -1.69 13.08
CA ARG A 218 8.97 -0.75 14.20
C ARG A 218 7.89 -1.24 15.16
N ILE A 219 6.79 -1.78 14.65
CA ILE A 219 5.70 -2.33 15.45
C ILE A 219 6.13 -3.60 16.20
N LEU A 220 6.87 -4.50 15.54
CA LEU A 220 7.41 -5.71 16.18
C LEU A 220 8.38 -5.38 17.32
N ASP A 221 9.23 -4.37 17.13
CA ASP A 221 10.25 -3.96 18.11
C ASP A 221 9.64 -3.46 19.43
N VAL A 222 8.41 -2.91 19.38
CA VAL A 222 7.65 -2.49 20.56
C VAL A 222 6.64 -3.55 21.04
N GLY A 223 6.75 -4.79 20.56
CA GLY A 223 5.94 -5.93 21.02
C GLY A 223 4.57 -6.08 20.34
N GLY A 224 4.27 -5.28 19.32
CA GLY A 224 3.11 -5.46 18.46
C GLY A 224 3.37 -6.50 17.37
N PHE A 225 2.38 -6.73 16.51
CA PHE A 225 2.55 -7.54 15.30
C PHE A 225 1.74 -6.98 14.14
N VAL A 226 2.09 -7.36 12.92
CA VAL A 226 1.26 -7.07 11.75
C VAL A 226 0.71 -8.37 11.19
N MET A 227 -0.61 -8.45 11.05
CA MET A 227 -1.33 -9.60 10.50
C MET A 227 -2.27 -9.12 9.39
N ASN A 228 -2.17 -9.71 8.18
CA ASN A 228 -2.93 -9.28 7.00
C ASN A 228 -2.81 -7.77 6.71
N ASN A 229 -1.59 -7.24 6.79
CA ASN A 229 -1.29 -5.81 6.67
C ASN A 229 -2.00 -4.92 7.69
N ARG A 230 -2.46 -5.49 8.81
CA ARG A 230 -3.09 -4.75 9.91
C ARG A 230 -2.31 -4.89 11.21
N VAL A 231 -2.06 -3.76 11.87
CA VAL A 231 -1.44 -3.68 13.19
C VAL A 231 -2.33 -4.38 14.21
N ASN A 232 -1.78 -5.39 14.88
CA ASN A 232 -2.47 -6.34 15.76
C ASN A 232 -3.75 -6.94 15.14
N GLY A 233 -3.82 -7.02 13.81
CA GLY A 233 -5.01 -7.50 13.08
C GLY A 233 -6.17 -6.49 13.00
N VAL A 234 -6.01 -5.26 13.50
CA VAL A 234 -7.09 -4.26 13.60
C VAL A 234 -6.93 -3.14 12.56
N LEU A 235 -5.90 -2.31 12.68
CA LEU A 235 -5.72 -1.08 11.88
C LEU A 235 -4.82 -1.31 10.67
N ALA A 236 -5.23 -0.85 9.48
CA ALA A 236 -4.45 -1.04 8.24
C ALA A 236 -3.27 -0.05 8.10
N VAL A 237 -3.35 1.08 8.79
CA VAL A 237 -2.28 2.09 8.87
C VAL A 237 -1.42 1.88 10.11
N THR A 238 -0.15 2.27 10.03
CA THR A 238 0.83 2.13 11.12
C THR A 238 1.10 3.45 11.84
N ARG A 239 0.66 4.57 11.25
CA ARG A 239 0.71 5.91 11.83
C ARG A 239 -0.63 6.59 11.59
N ALA A 240 -1.11 7.33 12.59
CA ALA A 240 -2.36 8.07 12.54
C ALA A 240 -2.43 9.06 13.71
N LEU A 241 -3.27 10.08 13.56
CA LEU A 241 -3.69 10.94 14.66
C LEU A 241 -4.88 10.31 15.37
N GLY A 242 -4.96 10.43 16.70
CA GLY A 242 -6.00 9.76 17.49
C GLY A 242 -5.66 8.29 17.76
N ASP A 243 -6.59 7.36 17.66
CA ASP A 243 -6.33 5.94 17.98
C ASP A 243 -5.72 5.71 19.39
N SER A 244 -6.19 6.46 20.39
CA SER A 244 -5.63 6.47 21.75
C SER A 244 -5.45 5.07 22.37
N SER A 245 -6.31 4.11 22.01
CA SER A 245 -6.22 2.72 22.48
C SER A 245 -5.08 1.89 21.87
N MET A 246 -4.45 2.36 20.79
CA MET A 246 -3.38 1.67 20.07
C MET A 246 -2.11 2.53 19.92
N LYS A 247 -1.98 3.62 20.67
CA LYS A 247 -0.84 4.57 20.59
C LYS A 247 0.54 3.98 20.88
N GLU A 248 0.60 2.82 21.53
CA GLU A 248 1.84 2.05 21.67
C GLU A 248 2.40 1.61 20.29
N PHE A 249 1.52 1.32 19.33
CA PHE A 249 1.88 0.83 18.00
C PHE A 249 1.67 1.88 16.91
N ILE A 250 0.63 2.70 17.05
CA ILE A 250 0.21 3.73 16.09
C ILE A 250 0.72 5.08 16.54
N ILE A 251 1.76 5.58 15.87
CA ILE A 251 2.40 6.84 16.26
C ILE A 251 1.89 8.01 15.43
N GLY A 252 1.78 9.20 16.05
CA GLY A 252 1.43 10.45 15.38
C GLY A 252 2.61 11.21 14.75
N ALA A 253 3.82 10.63 14.77
CA ALA A 253 5.01 11.27 14.20
C ALA A 253 5.01 11.21 12.66
N PRO A 254 5.05 12.36 11.96
CA PRO A 254 4.91 12.40 10.52
C PRO A 254 6.20 12.03 9.79
N TYR A 255 6.07 11.61 8.53
CA TYR A 255 7.14 11.77 7.55
C TYR A 255 7.04 13.19 6.96
N THR A 256 8.16 13.91 6.92
CA THR A 256 8.19 15.31 6.45
C THR A 256 9.12 15.50 5.25
N THR A 257 8.76 16.42 4.35
CA THR A 257 9.63 16.83 3.25
C THR A 257 9.67 18.34 3.08
N ARG A 258 10.75 18.82 2.46
CA ARG A 258 10.93 20.20 2.00
C ARG A 258 11.24 20.21 0.51
N THR A 259 10.40 20.89 -0.27
CA THR A 259 10.52 20.96 -1.73
C THR A 259 10.45 22.41 -2.19
N GLU A 260 11.43 22.87 -2.96
CA GLU A 260 11.33 24.17 -3.65
C GLU A 260 10.37 24.02 -4.83
N ILE A 261 9.35 24.88 -4.92
CA ILE A 261 8.35 24.85 -5.99
C ILE A 261 8.54 26.01 -6.95
N GLY A 262 8.70 25.68 -8.23
CA GLY A 262 8.87 26.61 -9.34
C GLY A 262 7.59 26.79 -10.16
N THR A 263 7.72 27.46 -11.30
CA THR A 263 6.63 27.60 -12.29
C THR A 263 6.40 26.34 -13.12
N ASP A 264 7.33 25.39 -13.06
CA ASP A 264 7.24 24.06 -13.66
C ASP A 264 6.52 23.05 -12.74
N ASN A 265 5.94 23.54 -11.64
CA ASN A 265 5.11 22.78 -10.70
C ASN A 265 3.63 23.22 -10.77
N PRO A 266 2.87 22.80 -11.78
CA PRO A 266 1.52 23.32 -12.02
C PRO A 266 0.48 22.82 -11.00
N TYR A 267 0.67 21.60 -10.47
CA TYR A 267 -0.30 20.96 -9.58
C TYR A 267 0.37 20.30 -8.39
N LEU A 268 -0.21 20.52 -7.21
CA LEU A 268 -0.04 19.70 -6.03
C LEU A 268 -1.38 18.98 -5.78
N ILE A 269 -1.35 17.65 -5.73
CA ILE A 269 -2.52 16.80 -5.52
C ILE A 269 -2.39 16.19 -4.12
N LEU A 270 -3.37 16.44 -3.25
CA LEU A 270 -3.56 15.73 -1.98
C LEU A 270 -4.81 14.86 -2.15
N ALA A 271 -4.76 13.60 -1.73
CA ALA A 271 -5.95 12.75 -1.67
C ALA A 271 -5.82 11.65 -0.61
N CYS A 272 -6.97 11.12 -0.17
CA CYS A 272 -7.05 9.90 0.63
C CYS A 272 -6.77 8.64 -0.21
N ASP A 273 -6.68 7.47 0.43
CA ASP A 273 -6.37 6.21 -0.23
C ASP A 273 -7.47 5.78 -1.24
N GLY A 274 -8.70 6.28 -1.10
CA GLY A 274 -9.78 6.06 -2.04
C GLY A 274 -9.45 6.45 -3.49
N LEU A 275 -8.56 7.41 -3.71
CA LEU A 275 -7.94 7.65 -5.02
C LEU A 275 -6.74 6.73 -5.25
N TRP A 276 -5.80 6.72 -4.31
CA TRP A 276 -4.46 6.15 -4.49
C TRP A 276 -4.38 4.63 -4.54
N ASP A 277 -5.41 3.93 -4.07
CA ASP A 277 -5.53 2.48 -4.17
C ASP A 277 -5.86 2.02 -5.60
N VAL A 278 -6.41 2.91 -6.43
CA VAL A 278 -6.83 2.60 -7.81
C VAL A 278 -6.16 3.46 -8.89
N CYS A 279 -5.44 4.49 -8.49
CA CYS A 279 -4.77 5.44 -9.37
C CYS A 279 -3.30 5.60 -8.97
N SER A 280 -2.38 5.38 -9.91
CA SER A 280 -0.95 5.61 -9.66
C SER A 280 -0.60 7.10 -9.68
N ASP A 281 0.51 7.48 -9.03
CA ASP A 281 0.93 8.89 -8.97
C ASP A 281 1.06 9.54 -10.35
N GLN A 282 1.64 8.81 -11.32
CA GLN A 282 1.83 9.32 -12.67
C GLN A 282 0.51 9.34 -13.45
N GLU A 283 -0.37 8.35 -13.26
CA GLU A 283 -1.71 8.36 -13.86
C GLU A 283 -2.51 9.57 -13.39
N ALA A 284 -2.44 9.92 -12.11
CA ALA A 284 -3.10 11.12 -11.57
C ALA A 284 -2.57 12.42 -12.22
N VAL A 285 -1.25 12.57 -12.34
CA VAL A 285 -0.64 13.73 -13.01
C VAL A 285 -1.03 13.80 -14.48
N ASP A 286 -0.98 12.67 -15.19
CA ASP A 286 -1.31 12.60 -16.62
C ASP A 286 -2.78 12.95 -16.90
N LEU A 287 -3.70 12.61 -15.99
CA LEU A 287 -5.13 12.93 -16.13
C LEU A 287 -5.44 14.43 -16.04
N VAL A 288 -4.64 15.19 -15.29
CA VAL A 288 -4.95 16.61 -14.98
C VAL A 288 -3.94 17.60 -15.56
N LYS A 289 -2.86 17.16 -16.20
CA LYS A 289 -1.79 18.04 -16.70
C LYS A 289 -2.25 19.13 -17.66
N ASP A 290 -3.31 18.87 -18.43
CA ASP A 290 -3.89 19.82 -19.39
C ASP A 290 -5.12 20.58 -18.83
N VAL A 291 -5.44 20.40 -17.54
CA VAL A 291 -6.68 20.88 -16.92
C VAL A 291 -6.43 22.13 -16.08
N VAL A 292 -6.55 23.31 -16.70
CA VAL A 292 -6.25 24.60 -16.03
C VAL A 292 -7.03 24.83 -14.73
N CYS A 293 -8.30 24.41 -14.68
CA CYS A 293 -9.17 24.64 -13.52
C CYS A 293 -8.95 23.55 -12.44
N PRO A 294 -8.52 23.90 -11.21
CA PRO A 294 -8.27 22.94 -10.15
C PRO A 294 -9.50 22.14 -9.72
N THR A 295 -10.68 22.78 -9.68
CA THR A 295 -11.95 22.11 -9.33
C THR A 295 -12.30 21.03 -10.34
N LYS A 296 -12.06 21.29 -11.63
CA LYS A 296 -12.26 20.30 -12.68
C LYS A 296 -11.22 19.19 -12.60
N ALA A 297 -9.97 19.53 -12.26
CA ALA A 297 -8.91 18.55 -12.06
C ALA A 297 -9.24 17.59 -10.89
N SER A 298 -9.68 18.11 -9.73
CA SER A 298 -10.09 17.27 -8.60
C SER A 298 -11.29 16.38 -8.94
N GLN A 299 -12.25 16.90 -9.70
CA GLN A 299 -13.42 16.12 -10.15
C GLN A 299 -13.03 14.98 -11.10
N ILE A 300 -12.14 15.23 -12.07
CA ILE A 300 -11.65 14.19 -13.00
C ILE A 300 -10.98 13.05 -12.23
N LEU A 301 -10.16 13.37 -11.22
CA LEU A 301 -9.48 12.36 -10.40
C LEU A 301 -10.48 11.54 -9.58
N LEU A 302 -11.48 12.19 -8.98
CA LEU A 302 -12.53 11.51 -8.24
C LEU A 302 -13.36 10.57 -9.15
N GLU A 303 -13.80 11.07 -10.31
CA GLU A 303 -14.56 10.28 -11.29
C GLU A 303 -13.74 9.10 -11.80
N HIS A 304 -12.44 9.30 -12.03
CA HIS A 304 -11.52 8.23 -12.40
C HIS A 304 -11.46 7.14 -11.32
N ALA A 305 -11.34 7.51 -10.05
CA ALA A 305 -11.33 6.55 -8.94
C ALA A 305 -12.63 5.74 -8.87
N LEU A 306 -13.79 6.39 -9.04
CA LEU A 306 -15.09 5.72 -9.10
C LEU A 306 -15.19 4.75 -10.30
N GLN A 307 -14.70 5.16 -11.48
CA GLN A 307 -14.68 4.33 -12.69
C GLN A 307 -13.74 3.12 -12.56
N LYS A 308 -12.67 3.25 -11.79
CA LYS A 308 -11.74 2.16 -11.45
C LYS A 308 -12.22 1.32 -10.26
N PHE A 309 -13.48 1.47 -9.85
CA PHE A 309 -14.12 0.69 -8.80
C PHE A 309 -13.48 0.86 -7.42
N SER A 310 -13.01 2.07 -7.09
CA SER A 310 -12.68 2.40 -5.70
C SER A 310 -13.83 2.02 -4.77
N THR A 311 -13.50 1.46 -3.61
CA THR A 311 -14.46 1.02 -2.60
C THR A 311 -14.47 1.90 -1.36
N ASP A 312 -13.77 3.02 -1.39
CA ASP A 312 -13.57 3.90 -0.25
C ASP A 312 -14.33 5.23 -0.37
N ASN A 313 -14.35 6.02 0.71
CA ASN A 313 -14.55 7.45 0.65
C ASN A 313 -13.44 8.05 -0.24
N ILE A 314 -13.78 9.07 -1.02
CA ILE A 314 -12.84 9.67 -1.95
C ILE A 314 -12.85 11.16 -1.68
N SER A 315 -11.70 11.71 -1.30
CA SER A 315 -11.45 13.14 -1.15
C SER A 315 -10.20 13.50 -1.93
N VAL A 316 -10.31 14.46 -2.84
CA VAL A 316 -9.21 14.93 -3.68
C VAL A 316 -9.15 16.45 -3.62
N MET A 317 -7.98 16.99 -3.31
CA MET A 317 -7.65 18.40 -3.34
C MET A 317 -6.54 18.65 -4.36
N VAL A 318 -6.79 19.54 -5.31
CA VAL A 318 -5.81 20.01 -6.28
C VAL A 318 -5.50 21.47 -6.00
N VAL A 319 -4.23 21.77 -5.76
CA VAL A 319 -3.72 23.13 -5.59
C VAL A 319 -2.89 23.48 -6.81
N SER A 320 -3.21 24.59 -7.47
CA SER A 320 -2.42 25.11 -8.59
C SER A 320 -1.88 26.50 -8.25
N GLN A 321 -0.70 26.81 -8.77
CA GLN A 321 -0.24 28.19 -8.77
C GLN A 321 -1.02 28.95 -9.83
N HIS A 322 -1.51 30.15 -9.51
CA HIS A 322 -2.11 31.00 -10.53
C HIS A 322 -1.11 31.21 -11.68
N PRO A 323 -1.53 31.08 -12.95
CA PRO A 323 -0.66 31.36 -14.06
C PRO A 323 -0.27 32.85 -14.01
N ARG A 324 0.99 33.12 -13.61
CA ARG A 324 1.61 34.40 -13.99
C ARG A 324 1.61 34.42 -15.52
N GLN A 325 1.06 35.50 -16.09
CA GLN A 325 0.90 35.70 -17.54
C GLN A 325 2.07 35.11 -18.35
N PRO A 326 1.82 34.41 -19.47
CA PRO A 326 2.85 33.69 -20.20
C PRO A 326 3.83 34.65 -20.90
N CYS A 327 5.13 34.51 -20.61
CA CYS A 327 6.18 34.97 -21.50
C CYS A 327 6.24 34.05 -22.74
N THR A 328 6.28 34.66 -23.91
CA THR A 328 6.18 34.07 -25.26
C THR A 328 7.19 32.95 -25.59
N PRO A 329 6.82 31.97 -26.44
CA PRO A 329 7.68 30.85 -26.80
C PRO A 329 8.65 31.20 -27.94
N THR A 330 9.89 30.70 -27.87
CA THR A 330 10.81 30.70 -29.02
C THR A 330 11.31 29.28 -29.33
N SER A 331 10.85 28.78 -30.47
CA SER A 331 11.43 27.80 -31.44
C SER A 331 12.20 26.56 -30.96
N THR A 332 11.54 25.41 -31.18
CA THR A 332 12.01 24.16 -31.83
C THR A 332 13.47 24.02 -32.29
N SER A 333 14.10 22.89 -31.94
CA SER A 333 15.07 22.20 -32.80
C SER A 333 15.02 20.68 -32.59
N THR A 334 15.06 19.95 -33.68
CA THR A 334 14.70 18.54 -33.85
C THR A 334 15.94 17.68 -34.21
N MET A 335 15.87 16.38 -33.84
CA MET A 335 16.57 15.19 -34.41
C MET A 335 18.03 14.89 -34.02
N PRO A 336 18.59 13.66 -34.23
CA PRO A 336 17.98 12.34 -34.53
C PRO A 336 18.52 11.13 -33.71
N ILE A 337 17.89 9.98 -33.94
CA ILE A 337 18.27 8.60 -33.54
C ILE A 337 19.21 7.96 -34.59
N SER A 338 20.20 7.18 -34.14
CA SER A 338 20.94 6.16 -34.93
C SER A 338 21.22 4.94 -34.04
N SER A 339 20.50 3.82 -34.18
CA SER A 339 20.82 2.62 -34.98
C SER A 339 22.07 1.84 -34.53
N LEU A 340 21.86 0.66 -33.90
CA LEU A 340 22.88 -0.37 -33.69
C LEU A 340 22.45 -1.67 -34.40
N THR A 341 23.41 -2.29 -35.07
CA THR A 341 23.33 -3.53 -35.84
C THR A 341 23.63 -4.78 -35.00
N ALA A 342 23.06 -5.91 -35.41
CA ALA A 342 23.39 -7.30 -35.02
C ALA A 342 24.77 -7.72 -35.60
N GLU A 343 25.46 -8.84 -35.32
CA GLU A 343 25.25 -10.22 -34.83
C GLU A 343 26.54 -10.59 -34.02
N ASP A 344 26.68 -11.66 -33.20
CA ASP A 344 26.88 -13.06 -33.65
C ASP A 344 27.06 -14.06 -32.47
N ASN A 345 26.96 -15.35 -32.80
CA ASN A 345 26.65 -16.54 -31.97
C ASN A 345 27.85 -17.36 -31.40
N ALA A 346 27.65 -17.90 -30.17
CA ALA A 346 28.01 -19.25 -29.64
C ALA A 346 29.50 -19.70 -29.47
N PRO A 347 29.85 -20.74 -28.64
CA PRO A 347 28.98 -21.71 -27.96
C PRO A 347 29.19 -21.93 -26.44
N VAL A 348 28.18 -22.58 -25.87
CA VAL A 348 28.04 -23.08 -24.49
C VAL A 348 28.93 -24.31 -24.26
N LYS A 349 29.61 -24.36 -23.10
CA LYS A 349 30.10 -25.60 -22.47
C LYS A 349 29.42 -25.78 -21.12
N THR A 350 28.74 -26.92 -21.01
CA THR A 350 28.03 -27.46 -19.85
C THR A 350 28.98 -27.73 -18.68
N LEU A 351 28.57 -27.42 -17.45
CA LEU A 351 29.23 -27.96 -16.25
C LEU A 351 28.18 -28.54 -15.30
N VAL A 352 27.82 -29.79 -15.58
CA VAL A 352 27.61 -30.79 -14.52
C VAL A 352 29.03 -31.18 -14.07
N GLU A 353 29.21 -31.38 -12.76
CA GLU A 353 30.46 -31.76 -12.05
C GLU A 353 31.24 -30.62 -11.39
N ALA A 354 30.87 -30.30 -10.14
CA ALA A 354 31.82 -29.94 -9.07
C ALA A 354 31.10 -29.98 -7.71
N ILE A 355 30.68 -31.18 -7.27
CA ILE A 355 30.51 -31.49 -5.85
C ILE A 355 31.37 -32.71 -5.57
N SER A 356 32.53 -32.50 -4.94
CA SER A 356 33.14 -33.40 -3.96
C SER A 356 34.57 -32.97 -3.58
N ARG A 357 34.79 -32.85 -2.26
CA ARG A 357 36.08 -32.91 -1.51
C ARG A 357 36.93 -31.63 -1.62
N ASP A 358 37.49 -31.07 -0.55
CA ASP A 358 38.18 -31.71 0.57
C ASP A 358 37.96 -31.02 1.93
N SER A 359 38.03 -31.86 2.96
CA SER A 359 38.27 -31.55 4.37
C SER A 359 39.78 -31.49 4.63
N ASP A 360 40.20 -30.66 5.60
CA ASP A 360 40.98 -31.05 6.80
C ASP A 360 41.93 -29.95 7.31
N SER A 361 41.84 -29.63 8.61
CA SER A 361 43.00 -29.23 9.44
C SER A 361 42.62 -29.29 10.93
N THR A 362 43.32 -30.15 11.65
CA THR A 362 43.22 -30.46 13.09
C THR A 362 44.33 -29.80 13.91
N ILE A 363 44.24 -29.96 15.25
CA ILE A 363 45.20 -29.75 16.37
C ILE A 363 44.84 -28.49 17.20
N SER A 364 44.69 -28.48 18.54
CA SER A 364 44.57 -29.45 19.65
C SER A 364 44.28 -28.68 20.96
N GLU A 365 43.83 -29.39 21.98
CA GLU A 365 43.32 -28.99 23.32
C GLU A 365 44.24 -28.15 24.25
N SER A 366 43.62 -27.38 25.16
CA SER A 366 43.82 -27.53 26.63
C SER A 366 42.80 -26.74 27.49
N THR A 367 41.98 -27.52 28.24
CA THR A 367 41.55 -27.38 29.66
C THR A 367 40.96 -26.07 30.22
N GLY A 368 39.70 -26.17 30.67
CA GLY A 368 39.12 -25.33 31.73
C GLY A 368 37.57 -25.39 31.82
N THR A 369 37.01 -26.30 32.63
CA THR A 369 35.61 -26.26 33.15
C THR A 369 35.54 -25.42 34.43
N PRO A 370 34.34 -25.06 35.01
CA PRO A 370 32.93 -25.33 34.64
C PRO A 370 32.05 -24.05 34.55
N ALA A 371 30.84 -24.03 33.99
CA ALA A 371 29.60 -24.39 34.70
C ALA A 371 28.35 -24.37 33.78
N GLU A 372 27.36 -25.16 34.20
CA GLU A 372 26.12 -25.58 33.53
C GLU A 372 25.11 -24.46 33.22
N GLY A 373 24.32 -24.66 32.16
CA GLY A 373 23.10 -23.89 31.89
C GLY A 373 22.46 -24.18 30.52
N ALA A 374 21.71 -25.28 30.42
CA ALA A 374 20.70 -25.61 29.39
C ALA A 374 21.16 -25.66 27.90
N ALA A 375 21.51 -26.86 27.45
CA ALA A 375 21.57 -27.18 26.02
C ALA A 375 20.16 -27.13 25.40
N ALA A 376 19.94 -26.20 24.48
CA ALA A 376 18.82 -26.25 23.55
C ALA A 376 19.00 -27.48 22.66
N THR A 377 18.13 -28.48 22.86
CA THR A 377 18.01 -29.63 21.98
C THR A 377 17.61 -29.17 20.57
N ARG A 378 18.32 -29.65 19.55
CA ARG A 378 17.92 -29.49 18.14
C ARG A 378 16.46 -29.93 17.96
N PRO A 379 15.62 -29.21 17.19
CA PRO A 379 14.30 -29.70 16.86
C PRO A 379 14.47 -30.95 15.99
N THR A 380 14.19 -32.11 16.59
CA THR A 380 13.95 -33.34 15.86
C THR A 380 12.60 -33.19 15.16
N THR A 381 12.47 -33.69 13.93
CA THR A 381 11.16 -33.81 13.26
C THR A 381 10.18 -34.45 14.24
N PRO A 382 9.06 -33.79 14.59
CA PRO A 382 8.11 -34.34 15.54
C PRO A 382 7.61 -35.70 15.03
N VAL A 383 7.51 -36.67 15.94
CA VAL A 383 6.92 -37.98 15.63
C VAL A 383 5.49 -37.75 15.15
N PRO A 384 5.06 -38.34 14.01
CA PRO A 384 3.71 -38.17 13.49
C PRO A 384 2.67 -38.55 14.54
N SER A 385 1.65 -37.72 14.73
CA SER A 385 0.57 -37.98 15.68
C SER A 385 -0.25 -39.22 15.26
N ALA A 386 -1.01 -39.79 16.19
CA ALA A 386 -1.93 -40.88 15.86
C ALA A 386 -2.96 -40.46 14.80
N LYS A 387 -3.40 -39.19 14.81
CA LYS A 387 -4.35 -38.65 13.85
C LYS A 387 -3.71 -38.46 12.47
N GLU A 388 -2.48 -37.98 12.40
CA GLU A 388 -1.73 -37.87 11.14
C GLU A 388 -1.50 -39.26 10.51
N GLN A 389 -1.17 -40.27 11.33
CA GLN A 389 -1.01 -41.65 10.86
C GLN A 389 -2.33 -42.23 10.31
N ASP A 390 -3.45 -42.01 11.00
CA ASP A 390 -4.78 -42.44 10.54
C ASP A 390 -5.16 -41.75 9.22
N LEU A 391 -5.01 -40.42 9.14
CA LEU A 391 -5.26 -39.65 7.92
C LEU A 391 -4.35 -40.10 6.75
N GLN A 392 -3.09 -40.42 7.03
CA GLN A 392 -2.17 -40.97 6.03
C GLN A 392 -2.66 -42.33 5.52
N GLN A 393 -3.13 -43.21 6.40
CA GLN A 393 -3.70 -44.49 5.99
C GLN A 393 -4.97 -44.29 5.15
N GLN A 394 -5.86 -43.40 5.56
CA GLN A 394 -7.07 -43.06 4.81
C GLN A 394 -6.73 -42.53 3.40
N LEU A 395 -5.78 -41.60 3.30
CA LEU A 395 -5.33 -41.01 2.04
C LEU A 395 -4.87 -42.07 1.03
N GLU A 396 -4.05 -43.05 1.45
CA GLU A 396 -3.58 -44.14 0.57
C GLU A 396 -4.70 -45.12 0.16
N THR A 397 -5.83 -45.11 0.86
CA THR A 397 -6.98 -45.96 0.52
C THR A 397 -7.95 -45.34 -0.47
N LEU A 398 -7.89 -44.02 -0.68
CA LEU A 398 -8.77 -43.30 -1.60
C LEU A 398 -8.62 -43.81 -3.03
N GLU A 399 -9.76 -44.05 -3.69
CA GLU A 399 -9.80 -44.56 -5.08
C GLU A 399 -9.01 -43.67 -6.04
N ILE A 400 -9.18 -42.35 -5.93
CA ILE A 400 -8.46 -41.39 -6.76
C ILE A 400 -6.95 -41.50 -6.59
N VAL A 401 -6.44 -41.72 -5.37
CA VAL A 401 -5.00 -41.88 -5.11
C VAL A 401 -4.50 -43.19 -5.70
N ARG A 402 -5.22 -44.29 -5.49
CA ARG A 402 -4.87 -45.62 -6.03
C ARG A 402 -4.87 -45.65 -7.56
N ALA A 403 -5.86 -45.02 -8.19
CA ALA A 403 -5.95 -44.93 -9.64
C ALA A 403 -4.73 -44.20 -10.24
N HIS A 404 -4.31 -43.08 -9.66
CA HIS A 404 -3.14 -42.33 -10.13
C HIS A 404 -1.80 -43.04 -9.83
N VAL A 405 -1.74 -43.85 -8.76
CA VAL A 405 -0.58 -44.73 -8.51
C VAL A 405 -0.49 -45.85 -9.56
N GLN A 406 -1.63 -46.42 -9.98
CA GLN A 406 -1.68 -47.49 -10.98
C GLN A 406 -1.39 -46.97 -12.40
N ASP A 407 -1.82 -45.75 -12.72
CA ASP A 407 -1.54 -45.09 -14.00
C ASP A 407 -0.15 -44.43 -14.04
N ALA A 408 0.89 -45.24 -13.84
CA ALA A 408 2.28 -44.80 -13.91
C ALA A 408 2.73 -44.40 -15.33
N GLN A 409 1.94 -44.71 -16.35
CA GLN A 409 2.19 -44.30 -17.74
C GLN A 409 1.83 -42.83 -18.00
N THR A 410 0.91 -42.27 -17.20
CA THR A 410 0.51 -40.86 -17.31
C THR A 410 1.06 -40.02 -16.17
N TRP A 411 1.13 -40.58 -14.96
CA TRP A 411 1.40 -39.84 -13.73
C TRP A 411 2.64 -40.33 -13.01
N LYS A 412 3.38 -39.37 -12.45
CA LYS A 412 4.48 -39.60 -11.52
C LYS A 412 4.10 -39.05 -10.15
N ARG A 413 4.12 -39.92 -9.14
CA ARG A 413 3.96 -39.49 -7.74
C ARG A 413 5.18 -38.70 -7.30
N ARG A 414 4.96 -37.53 -6.70
CA ARG A 414 5.99 -36.64 -6.15
C ARG A 414 5.88 -36.66 -4.63
N GLN A 415 7.03 -36.60 -3.96
CA GLN A 415 7.05 -36.38 -2.52
C GLN A 415 6.78 -34.88 -2.26
N ALA A 416 5.66 -34.58 -1.62
CA ALA A 416 5.35 -33.21 -1.23
C ALA A 416 6.41 -32.66 -0.27
N TYR A 417 6.80 -31.40 -0.48
CA TYR A 417 7.75 -30.66 0.36
C TYR A 417 9.16 -31.28 0.47
N SER A 418 9.56 -32.12 -0.48
CA SER A 418 10.87 -32.81 -0.45
C SER A 418 12.10 -31.88 -0.49
N LEU A 419 11.91 -30.62 -0.87
CA LEU A 419 12.96 -29.60 -0.96
C LEU A 419 12.99 -28.67 0.28
N VAL A 420 12.03 -28.82 1.20
CA VAL A 420 11.93 -28.00 2.41
C VAL A 420 12.70 -28.72 3.52
N THR A 421 13.83 -28.15 3.93
CA THR A 421 14.59 -28.64 5.09
C THR A 421 13.84 -28.39 6.39
N ASP A 422 14.16 -29.13 7.45
CA ASP A 422 13.45 -29.00 8.73
C ASP A 422 13.60 -27.61 9.35
N ASP A 423 14.78 -26.99 9.21
CA ASP A 423 15.03 -25.61 9.66
C ASP A 423 14.18 -24.58 8.89
N TYR A 424 13.86 -24.85 7.62
CA TYR A 424 13.05 -23.95 6.79
C TYR A 424 11.55 -24.24 6.88
N ARG A 425 11.18 -25.43 7.38
CA ARG A 425 9.79 -25.89 7.46
C ARG A 425 8.94 -24.97 8.34
N VAL A 426 9.49 -24.47 9.44
CA VAL A 426 8.80 -23.53 10.34
C VAL A 426 8.43 -22.20 9.68
N HIS A 427 9.13 -21.84 8.61
CA HIS A 427 8.90 -20.64 7.80
C HIS A 427 8.10 -20.93 6.52
N HIS A 428 7.65 -22.16 6.31
CA HIS A 428 6.87 -22.56 5.14
C HIS A 428 5.39 -22.68 5.49
N LEU A 429 4.54 -21.90 4.82
CA LEU A 429 3.12 -21.76 5.14
C LEU A 429 2.37 -23.11 5.14
N THR A 430 2.45 -23.87 4.04
CA THR A 430 1.69 -25.13 3.84
C THR A 430 2.40 -26.39 4.33
N ALA A 431 3.72 -26.33 4.56
CA ALA A 431 4.55 -27.44 5.00
C ALA A 431 4.89 -27.39 6.50
N GLY A 432 4.67 -26.24 7.15
CA GLY A 432 4.86 -26.02 8.58
C GLY A 432 3.67 -25.33 9.23
N THR A 433 3.52 -24.00 9.05
CA THR A 433 2.58 -23.17 9.82
C THR A 433 1.13 -23.69 9.82
N LEU A 434 0.67 -24.17 8.67
CA LEU A 434 -0.68 -24.71 8.47
C LEU A 434 -0.76 -26.24 8.60
N ARG A 435 0.32 -26.95 8.95
CA ARG A 435 0.30 -28.39 9.24
C ARG A 435 -0.16 -28.65 10.67
N GLY A 436 -0.81 -29.80 10.87
CA GLY A 436 -1.17 -30.33 12.18
C GLY A 436 -2.54 -31.02 12.20
N ASP A 437 -2.82 -31.73 13.29
CA ASP A 437 -3.98 -32.62 13.49
C ASP A 437 -5.33 -32.01 13.11
N ASP A 438 -5.56 -30.74 13.42
CA ASP A 438 -6.81 -30.04 13.09
C ASP A 438 -6.65 -29.05 11.92
N LYS A 439 -5.53 -29.08 11.20
CA LYS A 439 -5.25 -28.18 10.08
C LYS A 439 -5.05 -28.98 8.77
N LEU A 440 -3.96 -28.76 8.04
CA LEU A 440 -3.53 -29.67 6.99
C LEU A 440 -2.98 -30.93 7.68
N GLY A 441 -3.86 -31.92 7.81
CA GLY A 441 -3.67 -33.05 8.73
C GLY A 441 -2.66 -34.10 8.27
N VAL A 442 -2.29 -34.08 6.99
CA VAL A 442 -1.34 -35.03 6.40
C VAL A 442 -0.66 -34.40 5.20
N ALA A 443 0.50 -34.94 4.82
CA ALA A 443 1.13 -34.58 3.56
C ALA A 443 0.22 -34.91 2.36
N PRO A 444 0.08 -33.99 1.39
CA PRO A 444 -0.78 -34.24 0.26
C PRO A 444 -0.21 -35.37 -0.62
N ALA A 445 -1.11 -36.16 -1.19
CA ALA A 445 -0.74 -37.07 -2.27
C ALA A 445 -0.63 -36.26 -3.57
N LEU A 446 0.61 -36.00 -4.00
CA LEU A 446 0.92 -35.16 -5.15
C LEU A 446 1.32 -36.02 -6.37
N PHE A 447 0.69 -35.74 -7.50
CA PHE A 447 0.93 -36.40 -8.78
C PHE A 447 1.17 -35.34 -9.85
N GLN A 448 2.16 -35.57 -10.70
CA GLN A 448 2.48 -34.72 -11.83
C GLN A 448 2.47 -35.55 -13.10
N SER A 449 1.89 -35.04 -14.18
CA SER A 449 1.91 -35.72 -15.47
C SER A 449 3.34 -35.81 -16.01
N LEU A 450 3.63 -36.83 -16.81
CA LEU A 450 4.98 -37.03 -17.38
C LEU A 450 5.45 -35.88 -18.28
N ASP A 451 4.51 -35.13 -18.88
CA ASP A 451 4.79 -33.93 -19.68
C ASP A 451 4.92 -32.64 -18.84
N GLU A 452 4.84 -32.75 -17.50
CA GLU A 452 4.88 -31.66 -16.52
C GLU A 452 3.77 -30.59 -16.67
N ARG A 453 2.76 -30.82 -17.53
CA ARG A 453 1.71 -29.83 -17.82
C ARG A 453 0.50 -29.91 -16.91
N ARG A 454 0.37 -30.98 -16.12
CA ARG A 454 -0.75 -31.22 -15.21
C ARG A 454 -0.25 -31.66 -13.83
N VAL A 455 -0.96 -31.20 -12.80
CA VAL A 455 -0.72 -31.58 -11.42
C VAL A 455 -2.05 -31.92 -10.76
N LEU A 456 -2.05 -32.99 -9.98
CA LEU A 456 -3.15 -33.37 -9.10
C LEU A 456 -2.62 -33.50 -7.66
N SER A 457 -3.35 -32.94 -6.71
CA SER A 457 -3.02 -33.01 -5.28
C SER A 457 -4.27 -33.38 -4.50
N VAL A 458 -4.17 -34.40 -3.65
CA VAL A 458 -5.24 -34.79 -2.71
C VAL A 458 -4.77 -34.44 -1.30
N LEU A 459 -5.54 -33.60 -0.61
CA LEU A 459 -5.16 -33.05 0.70
C LEU A 459 -6.32 -33.05 1.69
N HIS A 460 -6.00 -33.22 2.97
CA HIS A 460 -6.97 -33.11 4.06
C HIS A 460 -7.05 -31.66 4.57
N VAL A 461 -8.26 -31.15 4.77
CA VAL A 461 -8.52 -29.84 5.37
C VAL A 461 -9.27 -29.98 6.69
N GLY A 462 -8.64 -29.58 7.79
CA GLY A 462 -9.19 -29.71 9.15
C GLY A 462 -9.88 -28.46 9.68
N ARG A 463 -10.62 -28.64 10.78
CA ARG A 463 -11.43 -27.60 11.44
C ARG A 463 -10.69 -26.37 11.94
N GLY A 464 -9.43 -26.50 12.34
CA GLY A 464 -8.56 -25.39 12.77
C GLY A 464 -8.25 -24.38 11.67
N LEU A 465 -8.71 -24.62 10.43
CA LEU A 465 -8.59 -23.70 9.30
C LEU A 465 -9.96 -23.10 8.88
N CYS A 466 -10.97 -23.18 9.76
CA CYS A 466 -12.29 -22.61 9.50
C CYS A 466 -12.34 -21.09 9.71
N GLY A 467 -13.12 -20.41 8.86
CA GLY A 467 -13.49 -18.99 9.05
C GLY A 467 -14.86 -18.82 9.69
N HIS A 468 -15.76 -19.77 9.44
CA HIS A 468 -17.08 -19.89 10.04
C HIS A 468 -17.22 -21.32 10.60
N PRO A 469 -18.05 -21.60 11.63
CA PRO A 469 -18.15 -22.94 12.19
C PRO A 469 -18.34 -24.02 11.11
N ASN A 470 -17.40 -24.96 11.04
CA ASN A 470 -17.33 -26.07 10.07
C ASN A 470 -17.07 -25.71 8.60
N ILE A 471 -16.84 -24.45 8.27
CA ILE A 471 -16.54 -24.00 6.91
C ILE A 471 -15.09 -23.51 6.86
N VAL A 472 -14.28 -24.23 6.09
CA VAL A 472 -12.89 -23.88 5.80
C VAL A 472 -12.83 -22.47 5.22
N HIS A 473 -11.92 -21.65 5.75
CA HIS A 473 -11.77 -20.28 5.33
C HIS A 473 -11.40 -20.20 3.84
N GLY A 474 -12.03 -19.29 3.08
CA GLY A 474 -11.76 -19.13 1.64
C GLY A 474 -10.29 -18.85 1.32
N GLY A 475 -9.59 -18.12 2.20
CA GLY A 475 -8.14 -17.90 2.09
C GLY A 475 -7.29 -19.18 2.08
N LEU A 476 -7.74 -20.28 2.72
CA LEU A 476 -7.04 -21.57 2.58
C LEU A 476 -7.20 -22.12 1.15
N LEU A 477 -8.42 -22.08 0.60
CA LEU A 477 -8.68 -22.51 -0.78
C LEU A 477 -7.83 -21.68 -1.76
N ALA A 478 -7.73 -20.37 -1.56
CA ALA A 478 -6.84 -19.50 -2.35
C ALA A 478 -5.37 -19.91 -2.24
N THR A 479 -4.89 -20.18 -1.02
CA THR A 479 -3.51 -20.65 -0.78
C THR A 479 -3.24 -21.96 -1.53
N MET A 480 -4.19 -22.90 -1.52
CA MET A 480 -4.05 -24.19 -2.23
C MET A 480 -4.06 -24.01 -3.75
N LEU A 481 -4.87 -23.08 -4.26
CA LEU A 481 -4.90 -22.75 -5.69
C LEU A 481 -3.60 -22.08 -6.15
N ASP A 482 -3.05 -21.15 -5.37
CA ASP A 482 -1.74 -20.55 -5.66
C ASP A 482 -0.64 -21.61 -5.68
N GLU A 483 -0.60 -22.47 -4.66
CA GLU A 483 0.40 -23.55 -4.55
C GLU A 483 0.33 -24.53 -5.74
N ILE A 484 -0.86 -25.06 -6.08
CA ILE A 484 -0.96 -26.04 -7.16
C ILE A 484 -0.72 -25.42 -8.55
N THR A 485 -1.15 -24.17 -8.76
CA THR A 485 -0.88 -23.48 -10.03
C THR A 485 0.60 -23.16 -10.17
N ALA A 486 1.30 -22.80 -9.08
CA ALA A 486 2.75 -22.62 -9.08
C ALA A 486 3.50 -23.93 -9.38
N MET A 487 3.10 -25.04 -8.74
CA MET A 487 3.66 -26.38 -9.00
C MET A 487 3.49 -26.81 -10.46
N THR A 488 2.43 -26.34 -11.13
CA THR A 488 2.15 -26.62 -12.53
C THR A 488 2.91 -25.67 -13.47
N ALA A 489 2.98 -24.39 -13.13
CA ALA A 489 3.58 -23.35 -13.97
C ALA A 489 5.12 -23.39 -13.98
N ILE A 490 5.74 -23.44 -12.80
CA ILE A 490 7.19 -23.23 -12.62
C ILE A 490 8.04 -24.24 -13.43
N PRO A 491 7.70 -25.54 -13.50
CA PRO A 491 8.42 -26.47 -14.36
C PRO A 491 8.37 -26.08 -15.84
N ASN A 492 7.37 -25.34 -16.29
CA ASN A 492 7.21 -24.97 -17.69
C ASN A 492 7.83 -23.60 -18.02
N LEU A 493 8.45 -22.93 -17.04
CA LEU A 493 9.08 -21.62 -17.20
C LEU A 493 10.59 -21.70 -17.48
N PRO A 494 11.16 -20.71 -18.19
CA PRO A 494 12.61 -20.57 -18.33
C PRO A 494 13.32 -20.54 -16.98
N GLY A 495 14.40 -21.32 -16.85
CA GLY A 495 15.15 -21.42 -15.59
C GLY A 495 14.42 -22.15 -14.47
N LYS A 496 13.26 -22.79 -14.73
CA LYS A 496 12.44 -23.51 -13.75
C LYS A 496 12.16 -22.65 -12.49
N THR A 497 11.94 -21.36 -12.72
CA THR A 497 11.69 -20.36 -11.68
C THR A 497 10.66 -19.34 -12.18
N GLY A 498 9.84 -18.84 -11.27
CA GLY A 498 8.81 -17.86 -11.60
C GLY A 498 8.01 -17.43 -10.38
N PHE A 499 7.28 -16.33 -10.55
CA PHE A 499 6.43 -15.74 -9.53
C PHE A 499 5.00 -15.63 -10.05
N THR A 500 4.02 -15.74 -9.15
CA THR A 500 2.61 -15.47 -9.44
C THR A 500 2.47 -13.98 -9.77
N ALA A 501 2.13 -13.66 -11.02
CA ALA A 501 1.87 -12.29 -11.46
C ALA A 501 0.38 -11.93 -11.38
N ASN A 502 -0.49 -12.92 -11.57
CA ASN A 502 -1.93 -12.78 -11.36
C ASN A 502 -2.52 -14.13 -10.94
N LEU A 503 -3.48 -14.09 -10.02
CA LEU A 503 -4.31 -15.22 -9.63
C LEU A 503 -5.74 -14.72 -9.47
N ASN A 504 -6.65 -15.21 -10.30
CA ASN A 504 -8.07 -14.93 -10.22
C ASN A 504 -8.81 -16.18 -9.77
N ILE A 505 -9.67 -16.05 -8.75
CA ILE A 505 -10.34 -17.18 -8.09
C ILE A 505 -11.84 -16.94 -8.06
N ASN A 506 -12.61 -17.96 -8.46
CA ASN A 506 -14.05 -18.00 -8.30
C ASN A 506 -14.41 -19.03 -7.22
N TYR A 507 -15.00 -18.57 -6.11
CA TYR A 507 -15.57 -19.47 -5.10
C TYR A 507 -16.96 -19.93 -5.53
N ARG A 508 -17.19 -21.24 -5.49
CA ARG A 508 -18.42 -21.86 -6.01
C ARG A 508 -19.28 -22.42 -4.89
N HIS A 509 -18.68 -23.19 -3.98
CA HIS A 509 -19.39 -23.82 -2.87
C HIS A 509 -18.56 -23.75 -1.58
N PRO A 510 -19.20 -23.69 -0.39
CA PRO A 510 -18.52 -23.79 0.89
C PRO A 510 -17.74 -25.10 1.01
N CYS A 511 -16.49 -25.01 1.46
CA CYS A 511 -15.70 -26.19 1.78
C CYS A 511 -15.92 -26.57 3.24
N ILE A 512 -16.58 -27.69 3.48
CA ILE A 512 -16.76 -28.23 4.85
C ILE A 512 -15.40 -28.72 5.37
N ALA A 513 -15.16 -28.60 6.66
CA ALA A 513 -13.92 -29.07 7.29
C ALA A 513 -13.94 -30.59 7.60
N ASP A 514 -12.76 -31.11 7.94
CA ASP A 514 -12.48 -32.53 8.25
C ASP A 514 -12.81 -33.48 7.10
N GLN A 515 -12.41 -33.10 5.90
CA GLN A 515 -12.53 -33.93 4.69
C GLN A 515 -11.30 -33.82 3.81
N PHE A 516 -11.18 -34.77 2.87
CA PHE A 516 -10.24 -34.68 1.76
C PHE A 516 -10.84 -33.88 0.61
N ILE A 517 -10.02 -33.04 -0.01
CA ILE A 517 -10.34 -32.31 -1.23
C ILE A 517 -9.28 -32.61 -2.30
N VAL A 518 -9.67 -32.41 -3.55
CA VAL A 518 -8.85 -32.67 -4.73
C VAL A 518 -8.58 -31.35 -5.43
N ALA A 519 -7.31 -31.05 -5.62
CA ALA A 519 -6.84 -29.95 -6.44
C ALA A 519 -6.32 -30.50 -7.76
N HIS A 520 -6.78 -29.95 -8.88
CA HIS A 520 -6.28 -30.26 -10.22
C HIS A 520 -5.86 -28.97 -10.91
N SER A 521 -4.74 -28.99 -11.62
CA SER A 521 -4.24 -27.84 -12.35
C SER A 521 -3.60 -28.24 -13.67
N GLU A 522 -3.75 -27.39 -14.69
CA GLU A 522 -3.14 -27.60 -16.00
C GLU A 522 -2.67 -26.31 -16.67
N VAL A 523 -1.54 -26.41 -17.38
CA VAL A 523 -1.02 -25.34 -18.25
C VAL A 523 -1.95 -25.16 -19.44
N THR A 524 -2.49 -23.96 -19.61
CA THR A 524 -3.33 -23.61 -20.77
C THR A 524 -2.52 -23.07 -21.93
N SER A 525 -1.49 -22.25 -21.66
CA SER A 525 -0.59 -21.71 -22.69
C SER A 525 0.76 -21.27 -22.11
N LEU A 526 1.77 -21.19 -22.98
CA LEU A 526 3.12 -20.74 -22.66
C LEU A 526 3.55 -19.68 -23.66
N GLU A 527 4.04 -18.54 -23.17
CA GLU A 527 4.47 -17.40 -23.99
C GLU A 527 5.81 -16.84 -23.49
N GLY A 528 6.91 -17.41 -23.99
CA GLY A 528 8.27 -16.99 -23.63
C GLY A 528 8.53 -17.14 -22.13
N ARG A 529 8.46 -16.04 -21.38
CA ARG A 529 8.63 -16.03 -19.91
C ARG A 529 7.33 -16.15 -19.13
N LYS A 530 6.19 -16.37 -19.80
CA LYS A 530 4.86 -16.44 -19.18
C LYS A 530 4.30 -17.85 -19.26
N ALA A 531 3.70 -18.32 -18.18
CA ALA A 531 2.90 -19.53 -18.14
C ALA A 531 1.50 -19.21 -17.63
N PHE A 532 0.50 -19.56 -18.43
CA PHE A 532 -0.92 -19.43 -18.08
C PHE A 532 -1.43 -20.80 -17.64
N VAL A 533 -2.10 -20.82 -16.49
CA VAL A 533 -2.54 -22.05 -15.82
C VAL A 533 -3.98 -21.87 -15.37
N LYS A 534 -4.75 -22.95 -15.37
CA LYS A 534 -6.03 -23.00 -14.67
C LYS A 534 -6.03 -24.11 -13.63
N ALA A 535 -6.87 -23.98 -12.62
CA ALA A 535 -7.00 -24.96 -11.56
C ALA A 535 -8.43 -25.06 -11.04
N THR A 536 -8.73 -26.19 -10.42
CA THR A 536 -10.01 -26.47 -9.74
C THR A 536 -9.75 -27.15 -8.41
N LEU A 537 -10.54 -26.80 -7.40
CA LEU A 537 -10.67 -27.51 -6.14
C LEU A 537 -12.05 -28.17 -6.08
N THR A 538 -12.09 -29.46 -5.81
CA THR A 538 -13.32 -30.23 -5.63
C THR A 538 -13.29 -31.04 -4.34
N THR A 539 -14.45 -31.41 -3.83
CA THR A 539 -14.59 -32.53 -2.89
C THR A 539 -14.31 -33.86 -3.61
N LEU A 540 -14.22 -34.97 -2.86
CA LEU A 540 -14.06 -36.31 -3.42
C LEU A 540 -15.25 -36.77 -4.28
N ASP A 541 -16.46 -36.26 -4.01
CA ASP A 541 -17.66 -36.57 -4.79
C ASP A 541 -17.80 -35.72 -6.06
N GLY A 542 -16.85 -34.81 -6.31
CA GLY A 542 -16.81 -33.96 -7.51
C GLY A 542 -17.50 -32.61 -7.39
N THR A 543 -18.01 -32.23 -6.21
CA THR A 543 -18.55 -30.88 -5.99
C THR A 543 -17.44 -29.83 -6.16
N LEU A 544 -17.61 -28.91 -7.11
CA LEU A 544 -16.65 -27.84 -7.38
C LEU A 544 -16.68 -26.80 -6.26
N LEU A 545 -15.60 -26.68 -5.49
CA LEU A 545 -15.48 -25.74 -4.38
C LEU A 545 -14.99 -24.37 -4.86
N ALA A 546 -13.97 -24.36 -5.71
CA ALA A 546 -13.42 -23.14 -6.31
C ALA A 546 -12.69 -23.47 -7.63
N ASP A 547 -12.60 -22.50 -8.52
CA ASP A 547 -11.73 -22.56 -9.71
C ASP A 547 -10.89 -21.31 -9.84
N ALA A 548 -9.77 -21.43 -10.54
CA ALA A 548 -8.84 -20.32 -10.73
C ALA A 548 -8.20 -20.31 -12.12
N THR A 549 -7.80 -19.10 -12.52
CA THR A 549 -6.85 -18.86 -13.61
C THR A 549 -5.67 -18.07 -13.06
N ALA A 550 -4.46 -18.43 -13.47
CA ALA A 550 -3.23 -17.82 -12.99
C ALA A 550 -2.26 -17.52 -14.12
N LEU A 551 -1.47 -16.46 -13.95
CA LEU A 551 -0.33 -16.10 -14.77
C LEU A 551 0.94 -16.13 -13.91
N PHE A 552 1.91 -16.92 -14.32
CA PHE A 552 3.25 -16.95 -13.74
C PHE A 552 4.27 -16.37 -14.70
N ILE A 553 5.25 -15.64 -14.16
CA ILE A 553 6.29 -14.99 -14.96
C ILE A 553 7.68 -15.36 -14.44
N ALA A 554 8.54 -15.83 -15.34
CA ALA A 554 9.95 -16.05 -15.07
C ALA A 554 10.72 -14.72 -14.97
N PRO A 555 11.55 -14.49 -13.95
CA PRO A 555 12.38 -13.30 -13.83
C PRO A 555 13.37 -13.16 -15.00
N ARG A 556 13.77 -11.92 -15.32
CA ARG A 556 14.76 -11.63 -16.38
C ARG A 556 16.20 -11.91 -15.95
N ILE A 557 16.45 -11.90 -14.64
CA ILE A 557 17.75 -12.13 -14.02
C ILE A 557 17.63 -13.29 -13.00
N PRO A 558 18.71 -14.05 -12.75
CA PRO A 558 18.70 -15.14 -11.77
C PRO A 558 18.25 -14.68 -10.38
N VAL A 559 17.49 -15.53 -9.68
CA VAL A 559 16.94 -15.24 -8.34
C VAL A 559 18.05 -14.89 -7.32
N ALA A 560 19.22 -15.51 -7.43
CA ALA A 560 20.37 -15.19 -6.58
C ALA A 560 20.82 -13.74 -6.73
N GLN A 561 20.83 -13.20 -7.95
CA GLN A 561 21.16 -11.80 -8.21
C GLN A 561 20.06 -10.85 -7.72
N ILE A 562 18.79 -11.27 -7.78
CA ILE A 562 17.69 -10.49 -7.18
C ILE A 562 17.87 -10.42 -5.66
N ALA A 563 18.15 -11.54 -4.99
CA ALA A 563 18.38 -11.59 -3.55
C ALA A 563 19.61 -10.77 -3.13
N GLU A 564 20.68 -10.82 -3.92
CA GLU A 564 21.90 -10.04 -3.70
C GLU A 564 21.66 -8.54 -3.90
N GLN A 565 20.93 -8.13 -4.95
CA GLN A 565 20.54 -6.73 -5.17
C GLN A 565 19.66 -6.20 -4.04
N LEU A 566 18.71 -7.01 -3.55
CA LEU A 566 17.86 -6.66 -2.39
C LEU A 566 18.69 -6.59 -1.09
N SER A 567 19.70 -7.44 -0.93
CA SER A 567 20.60 -7.43 0.24
C SER A 567 21.58 -6.27 0.21
N GLN A 568 22.13 -5.94 -0.96
CA GLN A 568 22.99 -4.77 -1.17
C GLN A 568 22.21 -3.46 -0.98
N ALA A 569 20.95 -3.40 -1.43
CA ALA A 569 20.06 -2.28 -1.15
C ALA A 569 19.81 -2.11 0.35
N LYS A 570 19.60 -3.20 1.10
CA LYS A 570 19.48 -3.20 2.57
C LYS A 570 20.77 -2.82 3.31
N GLN A 571 21.95 -3.18 2.77
CA GLN A 571 23.24 -2.81 3.36
C GLN A 571 23.59 -1.34 3.10
N ALA A 572 23.29 -0.83 1.90
CA ALA A 572 23.49 0.58 1.55
C ALA A 572 22.62 1.54 2.39
N THR A 573 21.45 1.09 2.84
CA THR A 573 20.62 1.85 3.80
C THR A 573 21.17 1.82 5.23
N ASN A 574 21.92 0.78 5.61
CA ASN A 574 22.48 0.63 6.97
C ASN A 574 23.91 1.19 7.13
N SER A 575 24.62 1.53 6.04
CA SER A 575 25.99 2.05 6.08
C SER A 575 26.08 3.59 6.06
N LYS A 576 24.98 4.32 6.29
CA LYS A 576 25.03 5.76 6.49
C LYS A 576 25.68 6.03 7.87
N PRO A 577 26.82 6.74 7.97
CA PRO A 577 27.47 6.94 9.26
C PRO A 577 26.57 7.73 10.20
N ALA A 578 26.46 7.28 11.45
CA ALA A 578 25.88 8.07 12.53
C ALA A 578 26.64 9.39 12.64
N ALA A 579 25.91 10.51 12.68
CA ALA A 579 26.51 11.83 12.88
C ALA A 579 27.31 11.84 14.18
N GLU A 580 28.54 12.37 14.12
CA GLU A 580 29.42 12.50 15.29
C GLU A 580 28.74 13.32 16.39
N PRO A 581 28.89 12.94 17.68
CA PRO A 581 28.36 13.72 18.78
C PRO A 581 29.13 15.02 18.92
N ALA A 582 28.41 16.14 18.99
CA ALA A 582 28.97 17.47 19.20
C ALA A 582 29.79 17.53 20.51
N ALA A 583 30.96 18.18 20.44
CA ALA A 583 31.87 18.36 21.56
C ALA A 583 31.25 19.20 22.69
N PRO A 584 31.60 18.97 23.96
CA PRO A 584 31.03 19.70 25.08
C PRO A 584 31.57 21.14 25.13
N GLU A 585 30.66 22.11 25.20
CA GLU A 585 30.98 23.52 25.41
C GLU A 585 31.68 23.73 26.75
N THR A 586 32.83 24.39 26.70
CA THR A 586 33.58 24.85 27.86
C THR A 586 32.90 26.07 28.48
N ASP A 587 32.54 25.94 29.75
CA ASP A 587 32.17 27.01 30.66
C ASP A 587 33.22 28.14 30.65
N VAL A 588 32.81 29.36 30.32
CA VAL A 588 33.59 30.58 30.62
C VAL A 588 32.69 31.52 31.42
N GLN A 589 32.93 31.54 32.73
CA GLN A 589 32.59 32.66 33.60
C GLN A 589 33.65 33.76 33.47
N ALA A 590 33.15 35.00 33.60
CA ALA A 590 33.82 36.31 33.76
C ALA A 590 34.02 37.16 32.49
#